data_AF-A0A961B2C3-F1
#
_entry.id   AF-A0A961B2C3-F1
#
_cell.length_a   1.000
_cell.length_b   1.000
_cell.length_c   1.000
_cell.angle_alpha   90.00
_cell.angle_beta   90.00
_cell.angle_gamma   90.00
#
_symmetry.space_group_name_H-M   'P 1'
#
loop_
_entity.id
_entity.type
_entity.pdbx_description
1 polymer ?
#
loop_
_entity_poly.entity_id
_entity_poly.type
_entity_poly.pdbx_seq_one_letter_code
_entity_poly.pdbx_strand_id
1 'polypeptide(L)'
;MSGKTRKWGPMAAAGITAGGALAVLLFFAIRSPAPESSAPRASEPAPARTGDFGDLRDAAEPPPPATVATPNVPDSDDDAVFDRFAAWIARDGADPAALEEGLRLAAARRDRLYRLIADDPEAALARALTPAQRARLPDSVARLAERRVDERGDFLVLAKTPAPGAPLDEPVIRRVVVGGETFDAHTHGARLGRDTKRSLPLNGIAVDDRLALFDEPARPLAPGEPLPAGAKPKPVALGEHLAVAPDSPGPRYLSGPEVLKFCCDRHARAWMDSQIAAEA
;
A
#
# COMPACT_ATOMS: atom_id res chain seq x y z
N MET A 1 -54.57 28.27 -45.25
CA MET A 1 -53.35 29.12 -45.24
C MET A 1 -52.16 28.27 -44.84
N SER A 2 -51.07 28.39 -45.63
CA SER A 2 -49.64 28.16 -45.33
C SER A 2 -49.23 26.96 -44.45
N GLY A 3 -48.33 26.05 -44.84
CA GLY A 3 -47.38 26.07 -45.94
C GLY A 3 -46.11 25.29 -45.56
N LYS A 4 -46.01 24.08 -46.14
CA LYS A 4 -44.81 23.32 -46.55
C LYS A 4 -43.76 22.85 -45.53
N THR A 5 -43.59 21.53 -45.61
CA THR A 5 -42.52 20.64 -45.15
C THR A 5 -41.14 21.02 -45.68
N ARG A 6 -40.08 20.75 -44.90
CA ARG A 6 -38.69 20.65 -45.39
C ARG A 6 -38.20 19.20 -45.27
N LYS A 7 -38.11 18.54 -46.42
CA LYS A 7 -37.25 17.38 -46.67
C LYS A 7 -35.86 17.91 -47.03
N TRP A 8 -34.80 17.33 -46.45
CA TRP A 8 -33.46 17.34 -47.03
C TRP A 8 -32.96 15.89 -47.04
N GLY A 9 -32.73 15.37 -48.25
CA GLY A 9 -32.11 14.08 -48.50
C GLY A 9 -30.58 14.21 -48.69
N PRO A 10 -29.87 13.08 -48.83
CA PRO A 10 -28.41 12.99 -48.75
C PRO A 10 -27.74 13.04 -50.14
N MET A 11 -26.51 13.56 -50.24
CA MET A 11 -25.54 13.29 -51.32
C MET A 11 -24.14 13.68 -50.82
N ALA A 12 -23.21 12.71 -50.73
CA ALA A 12 -22.17 12.37 -51.72
C ALA A 12 -20.93 13.29 -51.56
N ALA A 13 -19.77 12.80 -51.10
CA ALA A 13 -18.78 11.92 -51.75
C ALA A 13 -17.58 12.70 -52.30
N ALA A 14 -16.46 11.96 -52.42
CA ALA A 14 -15.21 12.28 -53.12
C ALA A 14 -14.13 13.08 -52.36
N GLY A 15 -12.93 12.48 -52.30
CA GLY A 15 -11.70 13.18 -51.95
C GLY A 15 -10.53 12.28 -51.55
N ILE A 16 -10.15 11.31 -52.38
CA ILE A 16 -8.89 10.56 -52.28
C ILE A 16 -7.74 11.51 -52.62
N THR A 17 -6.71 11.59 -51.76
CA THR A 17 -5.34 11.87 -52.21
C THR A 17 -4.38 10.91 -51.53
N ALA A 18 -3.80 10.05 -52.36
CA ALA A 18 -2.62 9.26 -52.09
C ALA A 18 -1.40 10.17 -51.92
N GLY A 19 -0.51 9.78 -51.02
CA GLY A 19 0.81 10.39 -50.85
C GLY A 19 1.70 9.42 -50.07
N GLY A 20 2.40 8.56 -50.81
CA GLY A 20 3.42 7.68 -50.25
C GLY A 20 4.76 8.39 -50.11
N ALA A 21 5.50 8.02 -49.07
CA ALA A 21 6.96 8.07 -48.93
C ALA A 21 7.27 7.20 -47.69
N LEU A 22 7.68 5.94 -47.82
CA LEU A 22 9.01 5.44 -48.20
C LEU A 22 10.13 6.02 -47.32
N ALA A 23 10.83 5.09 -46.65
CA ALA A 23 12.17 5.21 -46.06
C ALA A 23 12.21 5.88 -44.66
N VAL A 24 12.92 5.40 -43.64
CA VAL A 24 14.06 4.47 -43.54
C VAL A 24 13.96 3.73 -42.20
N LEU A 25 14.05 2.40 -42.23
CA LEU A 25 14.37 1.58 -41.07
C LEU A 25 15.86 1.78 -40.72
N LEU A 26 16.16 2.56 -39.68
CA LEU A 26 17.48 2.54 -39.06
C LEU A 26 17.46 1.54 -37.90
N PHE A 27 17.73 0.28 -38.25
CA PHE A 27 18.23 -0.73 -37.32
C PHE A 27 19.64 -0.32 -36.86
N PHE A 28 19.75 0.42 -35.77
CA PHE A 28 21.02 0.50 -35.04
C PHE A 28 21.09 -0.68 -34.08
N ALA A 29 21.57 -1.81 -34.61
CA ALA A 29 22.05 -2.91 -33.80
C ALA A 29 23.34 -2.47 -33.09
N ILE A 30 23.21 -1.87 -31.91
CA ILE A 30 24.34 -1.68 -31.00
C ILE A 30 24.64 -3.05 -30.40
N ARG A 31 25.55 -3.76 -31.07
CA ARG A 31 26.16 -4.99 -30.61
C ARG A 31 27.11 -4.65 -29.47
N SER A 32 26.59 -4.59 -28.25
CA SER A 32 27.41 -4.48 -27.03
C SER A 32 28.35 -5.69 -26.96
N PRO A 33 29.68 -5.51 -26.93
CA PRO A 33 30.59 -6.61 -26.62
C PRO A 33 30.39 -7.02 -25.15
N ALA A 34 30.23 -8.32 -24.91
CA ALA A 34 30.17 -8.91 -23.59
C ALA A 34 31.45 -8.59 -22.81
N PRO A 35 31.38 -8.18 -21.52
CA PRO A 35 32.56 -8.13 -20.69
C PRO A 35 33.05 -9.57 -20.45
N GLU A 36 34.30 -9.81 -20.84
CA GLU A 36 35.00 -11.07 -20.64
C GLU A 36 35.04 -11.45 -19.16
N SER A 37 34.60 -12.68 -18.91
CA SER A 37 34.76 -13.43 -17.67
C SER A 37 36.24 -13.44 -17.25
N SER A 38 36.56 -12.69 -16.20
CA SER A 38 37.80 -12.83 -15.45
C SER A 38 37.45 -13.39 -14.07
N ALA A 39 37.38 -14.72 -13.98
CA ALA A 39 37.27 -15.41 -12.70
C ALA A 39 38.53 -15.11 -11.86
N PRO A 40 38.42 -14.65 -10.60
CA PRO A 40 39.55 -14.64 -9.69
C PRO A 40 39.90 -16.08 -9.31
N ARG A 41 41.17 -16.42 -9.54
CA ARG A 41 41.84 -17.66 -9.13
C ARG A 41 41.59 -17.88 -7.63
N ALA A 42 41.09 -19.07 -7.27
CA ALA A 42 40.95 -19.50 -5.89
C ALA A 42 42.32 -19.46 -5.19
N SER A 43 42.44 -18.64 -4.16
CA SER A 43 43.56 -18.69 -3.23
C SER A 43 43.35 -19.86 -2.28
N GLU A 44 44.33 -20.75 -2.27
CA GLU A 44 44.46 -21.91 -1.40
C GLU A 44 44.43 -21.50 0.09
N PRO A 45 43.75 -22.25 0.98
CA PRO A 45 43.66 -21.90 2.39
C PRO A 45 44.97 -22.19 3.14
N ALA A 46 45.47 -21.20 3.88
CA ALA A 46 46.59 -21.32 4.80
C ALA A 46 46.25 -22.26 5.99
N PRO A 47 47.23 -23.00 6.55
CA PRO A 47 46.97 -24.07 7.50
C PRO A 47 46.45 -23.56 8.85
N ALA A 48 45.50 -24.33 9.39
CA ALA A 48 44.96 -24.16 10.73
C ALA A 48 46.07 -24.24 11.79
N ARG A 49 46.21 -23.18 12.60
CA ARG A 49 46.98 -23.23 13.84
C ARG A 49 46.09 -23.86 14.91
N THR A 50 46.48 -25.06 15.32
CA THR A 50 46.02 -25.70 16.56
C THR A 50 46.54 -24.89 17.74
N GLY A 51 45.65 -24.15 18.40
CA GLY A 51 45.87 -23.46 19.66
C GLY A 51 45.15 -24.18 20.78
N ASP A 52 45.93 -24.60 21.75
CA ASP A 52 45.63 -25.29 22.99
C ASP A 52 44.50 -24.63 23.82
N PHE A 53 43.55 -25.45 24.30
CA PHE A 53 42.48 -25.05 25.21
C PHE A 53 42.97 -25.19 26.66
N GLY A 54 43.65 -24.17 27.16
CA GLY A 54 44.12 -24.07 28.54
C GLY A 54 43.42 -22.95 29.31
N ASP A 55 42.49 -23.35 30.17
CA ASP A 55 42.09 -22.75 31.45
C ASP A 55 42.16 -21.20 31.64
N LEU A 56 40.98 -20.57 31.62
CA LEU A 56 40.71 -19.31 32.33
C LEU A 56 39.36 -19.40 33.04
N ARG A 57 39.27 -20.31 34.01
CA ARG A 57 38.28 -20.24 35.10
C ARG A 57 38.86 -19.38 36.23
N ASP A 58 38.57 -18.09 36.20
CA ASP A 58 38.29 -17.24 37.38
C ASP A 58 38.28 -15.78 36.94
N ALA A 59 37.10 -15.32 36.51
CA ALA A 59 36.74 -13.91 36.55
C ALA A 59 35.34 -13.86 37.17
N ALA A 60 35.26 -13.33 38.39
CA ALA A 60 34.02 -13.09 39.08
C ALA A 60 33.06 -12.30 38.18
N GLU A 61 31.87 -12.88 37.96
CA GLU A 61 30.80 -12.28 37.19
C GLU A 61 30.38 -10.94 37.84
N PRO A 62 30.46 -9.80 37.13
CA PRO A 62 29.90 -8.56 37.65
C PRO A 62 28.38 -8.74 37.80
N PRO A 63 27.75 -8.22 38.86
CA PRO A 63 26.32 -8.41 39.07
C PRO A 63 25.56 -7.84 37.86
N PRO A 64 24.47 -8.50 37.43
CA PRO A 64 23.68 -8.02 36.30
C PRO A 64 23.22 -6.58 36.60
N PRO A 65 23.29 -5.65 35.64
CA PRO A 65 22.67 -4.35 35.83
C PRO A 65 21.20 -4.60 36.12
N ALA A 66 20.75 -4.15 37.30
CA ALA A 66 19.35 -4.15 37.66
C ALA A 66 18.58 -3.46 36.55
N THR A 67 17.89 -4.24 35.74
CA THR A 67 16.96 -3.73 34.74
C THR A 67 15.79 -3.19 35.54
N VAL A 68 15.82 -1.89 35.82
CA VAL A 68 14.61 -1.16 36.18
C VAL A 68 13.72 -1.26 34.95
N ALA A 69 12.77 -2.20 35.00
CA ALA A 69 11.68 -2.25 34.04
C ALA A 69 10.95 -0.92 34.17
N THR A 70 11.28 -0.01 33.26
CA THR A 70 10.53 1.22 33.09
C THR A 70 9.22 0.79 32.45
N PRO A 71 8.04 1.09 33.03
CA PRO A 71 6.79 0.82 32.35
C PRO A 71 6.81 1.61 31.04
N ASN A 72 6.67 0.91 29.91
CA ASN A 72 6.48 1.53 28.60
C ASN A 72 5.14 2.26 28.62
N VAL A 73 5.14 3.53 29.00
CA VAL A 73 4.01 4.44 28.82
C VAL A 73 4.19 5.02 27.42
N PRO A 74 3.31 4.73 26.45
CA PRO A 74 3.45 5.33 25.13
C PRO A 74 3.23 6.84 25.23
N ASP A 75 4.24 7.61 24.81
CA ASP A 75 4.15 8.68 23.81
C ASP A 75 2.85 9.54 23.82
N SER A 76 2.51 10.13 24.97
CA SER A 76 1.32 11.00 25.09
C SER A 76 1.34 12.23 24.18
N ASP A 77 2.53 12.69 23.77
CA ASP A 77 2.68 13.82 22.85
C ASP A 77 2.37 13.45 21.39
N ASP A 78 2.59 12.20 21.02
CA ASP A 78 2.44 11.72 19.65
C ASP A 78 0.99 11.35 19.32
N ASP A 79 0.27 10.74 20.26
CA ASP A 79 -1.18 10.56 20.12
C ASP A 79 -1.91 11.90 20.06
N ALA A 80 -1.42 12.88 20.82
CA ALA A 80 -1.96 14.23 20.79
C ALA A 80 -1.83 14.91 19.41
N VAL A 81 -0.87 14.53 18.54
CA VAL A 81 -0.80 15.06 17.16
C VAL A 81 -2.04 14.67 16.36
N PHE A 82 -2.42 13.40 16.43
CA PHE A 82 -3.58 12.88 15.71
C PHE A 82 -4.88 13.48 16.26
N ASP A 83 -5.00 13.55 17.59
CA ASP A 83 -6.18 14.11 18.25
C ASP A 83 -6.36 15.61 17.96
N ARG A 84 -5.27 16.39 17.99
CA ARG A 84 -5.32 17.81 17.64
C ARG A 84 -5.78 18.02 16.21
N PHE A 85 -5.28 17.23 15.26
CA PHE A 85 -5.72 17.34 13.87
C PHE A 85 -7.17 16.89 13.69
N ALA A 86 -7.58 15.79 14.32
CA ALA A 86 -8.98 15.34 14.28
C ALA A 86 -9.93 16.39 14.86
N ALA A 87 -9.55 17.02 15.98
CA ALA A 87 -10.31 18.10 16.59
C ALA A 87 -10.35 19.35 15.70
N TRP A 88 -9.28 19.65 14.95
CA TRP A 88 -9.28 20.73 13.96
C TRP A 88 -10.26 20.46 12.81
N ILE A 89 -10.27 19.24 12.24
CA ILE A 89 -11.22 18.85 11.18
C ILE A 89 -12.67 19.04 11.64
N ALA A 90 -12.96 18.75 12.91
CA ALA A 90 -14.30 18.84 13.45
C ALA A 90 -14.82 20.29 13.59
N ARG A 91 -13.94 21.30 13.60
CA ARG A 91 -14.30 22.71 13.89
C ARG A 91 -14.67 23.55 12.66
N ASP A 92 -14.66 22.99 11.44
CA ASP A 92 -14.95 23.68 10.17
C ASP A 92 -14.21 25.03 10.02
N GLY A 93 -12.97 24.99 9.53
CA GLY A 93 -12.05 26.13 9.51
C GLY A 93 -11.96 26.85 8.16
N ALA A 94 -12.92 27.72 7.84
CA ALA A 94 -12.91 28.51 6.58
C ALA A 94 -12.09 29.82 6.64
N ASP A 95 -11.65 30.27 7.82
CA ASP A 95 -10.82 31.47 7.98
C ASP A 95 -9.32 31.18 7.67
N PRO A 96 -8.59 32.08 6.99
CA PRO A 96 -7.14 32.01 6.82
C PRO A 96 -6.31 31.53 8.03
N ALA A 97 -6.58 32.02 9.24
CA ALA A 97 -5.82 31.62 10.43
C ALA A 97 -6.08 30.14 10.80
N ALA A 98 -7.32 29.67 10.61
CA ALA A 98 -7.66 28.28 10.80
C ALA A 98 -7.01 27.39 9.73
N LEU A 99 -6.83 27.90 8.50
CA LEU A 99 -6.15 27.20 7.42
C LEU A 99 -4.65 27.00 7.71
N GLU A 100 -3.96 28.04 8.17
CA GLU A 100 -2.54 27.96 8.52
C GLU A 100 -2.30 26.93 9.64
N GLU A 101 -3.14 26.95 10.67
CA GLU A 101 -3.09 25.95 11.73
C GLU A 101 -3.37 24.53 11.20
N GLY A 102 -4.33 24.40 10.29
CA GLY A 102 -4.63 23.12 9.62
C GLY A 102 -3.46 22.56 8.84
N LEU A 103 -2.73 23.41 8.11
CA LEU A 103 -1.52 23.03 7.38
C LEU A 103 -0.42 22.57 8.34
N ARG A 104 -0.19 23.30 9.43
CA ARG A 104 0.80 22.94 10.46
C ARG A 104 0.47 21.60 11.12
N LEU A 105 -0.79 21.38 11.49
CA LEU A 105 -1.25 20.14 12.11
C LEU A 105 -1.19 18.96 11.13
N ALA A 106 -1.56 19.16 9.86
CA ALA A 106 -1.49 18.12 8.83
C ALA A 106 -0.05 17.70 8.54
N ALA A 107 0.89 18.65 8.47
CA ALA A 107 2.31 18.36 8.30
C ALA A 107 2.85 17.54 9.48
N ALA A 108 2.59 17.99 10.72
CA ALA A 108 3.00 17.24 11.92
C ALA A 108 2.41 15.82 11.95
N ARG A 109 1.12 15.68 11.58
CA ARG A 109 0.48 14.37 11.47
C ARG A 109 1.13 13.49 10.41
N ARG A 110 1.44 14.04 9.22
CA ARG A 110 2.08 13.30 8.14
C ARG A 110 3.43 12.73 8.59
N ASP A 111 4.26 13.56 9.21
CA ASP A 111 5.58 13.15 9.71
C ASP A 111 5.47 12.05 10.77
N ARG A 112 4.50 12.16 11.69
CA ARG A 112 4.27 11.12 12.70
C ARG A 112 3.75 9.83 12.06
N LEU A 113 2.81 9.94 11.13
CA LEU A 113 2.24 8.78 10.45
C LEU A 113 3.29 8.04 9.60
N TYR A 114 4.21 8.76 8.95
CA TYR A 114 5.33 8.17 8.20
C TYR A 114 6.22 7.27 9.07
N ARG A 115 6.52 7.69 10.31
CA ARG A 115 7.28 6.88 11.28
C ARG A 115 6.44 5.71 11.77
N LEU A 116 5.19 5.98 12.17
CA LEU A 116 4.27 4.98 12.70
C LEU A 116 4.00 3.84 11.71
N ILE A 117 3.94 4.11 10.40
CA ILE A 117 3.79 3.06 9.38
C ILE A 117 4.89 2.00 9.50
N ALA A 118 6.13 2.42 9.78
CA ALA A 118 7.24 1.48 9.92
C ALA A 118 7.27 0.79 11.29
N ASP A 119 7.01 1.56 12.35
CA ASP A 119 7.14 1.10 13.73
C ASP A 119 5.97 0.19 14.15
N ASP A 120 4.74 0.58 13.79
CA ASP A 120 3.50 -0.14 14.09
C ASP A 120 2.46 0.11 12.97
N PRO A 121 2.49 -0.69 11.87
CA PRO A 121 1.58 -0.52 10.75
C PRO A 121 0.11 -0.71 11.14
N GLU A 122 -0.20 -1.53 12.15
CA GLU A 122 -1.58 -1.72 12.63
C GLU A 122 -2.10 -0.43 13.30
N ALA A 123 -1.30 0.17 14.18
CA ALA A 123 -1.62 1.46 14.77
C ALA A 123 -1.71 2.58 13.72
N ALA A 124 -0.82 2.59 12.71
CA ALA A 124 -0.88 3.55 11.62
C ALA A 124 -2.21 3.47 10.86
N LEU A 125 -2.66 2.26 10.54
CA LEU A 125 -3.94 2.02 9.86
C LEU A 125 -5.13 2.48 10.72
N ALA A 126 -5.07 2.28 12.03
CA ALA A 126 -6.10 2.78 12.96
C ALA A 126 -6.18 4.31 13.00
N ARG A 127 -5.11 5.03 12.62
CA ARG A 127 -5.05 6.49 12.53
C ARG A 127 -5.45 7.04 11.16
N ALA A 128 -5.80 6.19 10.19
CA ALA A 128 -6.20 6.60 8.85
C ALA A 128 -7.44 7.52 8.89
N LEU A 129 -7.42 8.58 8.08
CA LEU A 129 -8.57 9.45 7.89
C LEU A 129 -9.70 8.69 7.20
N THR A 130 -10.90 8.78 7.76
CA THR A 130 -12.12 8.28 7.13
C THR A 130 -12.46 9.09 5.87
N PRO A 131 -13.23 8.53 4.91
CA PRO A 131 -13.67 9.29 3.73
C PRO A 131 -14.42 10.57 4.11
N ALA A 132 -15.24 10.53 5.16
CA ALA A 132 -15.96 11.69 5.68
C ALA A 132 -15.02 12.79 6.20
N GLN A 133 -13.97 12.43 6.95
CA GLN A 133 -12.97 13.40 7.40
C GLN A 133 -12.21 14.01 6.21
N ARG A 134 -11.80 13.18 5.24
CA ARG A 134 -11.10 13.66 4.03
C ARG A 134 -11.93 14.64 3.22
N ALA A 135 -13.23 14.39 3.08
CA ALA A 135 -14.15 15.26 2.34
C ALA A 135 -14.33 16.65 2.97
N ARG A 136 -13.98 16.83 4.25
CA ARG A 136 -14.03 18.12 4.96
C ARG A 136 -12.74 18.92 4.84
N LEU A 137 -11.66 18.33 4.32
CA LEU A 137 -10.37 18.99 4.25
C LEU A 137 -10.35 20.02 3.10
N PRO A 138 -9.87 21.25 3.34
CA PRO A 138 -9.48 22.16 2.26
C PRO A 138 -8.40 21.52 1.39
N ASP A 139 -8.40 21.81 0.09
CA ASP A 139 -7.50 21.18 -0.89
C ASP A 139 -6.02 21.23 -0.51
N SER A 140 -5.57 22.34 0.07
CA SER A 140 -4.17 22.51 0.50
C SER A 140 -3.80 21.59 1.65
N VAL A 141 -4.72 21.33 2.58
CA VAL A 141 -4.55 20.40 3.70
C VAL A 141 -4.71 18.95 3.23
N ALA A 142 -5.66 18.69 2.33
CA ALA A 142 -5.90 17.37 1.75
C ALA A 142 -4.67 16.81 1.01
N ARG A 143 -3.85 17.69 0.40
CA ARG A 143 -2.58 17.31 -0.23
C ARG A 143 -1.52 16.77 0.74
N LEU A 144 -1.61 17.12 2.02
CA LEU A 144 -0.68 16.63 3.06
C LEU A 144 -1.15 15.31 3.68
N ALA A 145 -2.42 14.94 3.49
CA ALA A 145 -2.96 13.68 3.98
C ALA A 145 -2.30 12.46 3.31
N GLU A 146 -2.39 11.32 3.97
CA GLU A 146 -2.01 10.03 3.42
C GLU A 146 -2.77 9.71 2.14
N ARG A 147 -2.18 8.90 1.26
CA ARG A 147 -2.87 8.32 0.11
C ARG A 147 -3.53 7.02 0.55
N ARG A 148 -4.82 6.83 0.25
CA ARG A 148 -5.42 5.49 0.35
C ARG A 148 -4.98 4.66 -0.84
N VAL A 149 -4.60 3.42 -0.58
CA VAL A 149 -4.36 2.41 -1.61
C VAL A 149 -5.55 1.45 -1.54
N ASP A 150 -6.33 1.38 -2.61
CA ASP A 150 -7.47 0.47 -2.77
C ASP A 150 -7.40 -0.11 -4.20
N GLU A 151 -6.34 -0.88 -4.48
CA GLU A 151 -5.91 -1.24 -5.84
C GLU A 151 -5.45 -2.70 -5.94
N ARG A 152 -5.22 -3.18 -7.17
CA ARG A 152 -4.53 -4.45 -7.41
C ARG A 152 -3.07 -4.17 -7.68
N GLY A 153 -2.19 -4.91 -7.02
CA GLY A 153 -0.74 -4.73 -7.17
C GLY A 153 0.05 -5.99 -6.84
N ASP A 154 1.36 -5.91 -7.02
CA ASP A 154 2.27 -7.01 -6.69
C ASP A 154 2.80 -6.83 -5.27
N PHE A 155 2.67 -7.87 -4.45
CA PHE A 155 3.27 -7.97 -3.13
C PHE A 155 4.54 -8.81 -3.24
N LEU A 156 5.69 -8.17 -3.09
CA LEU A 156 7.01 -8.75 -3.30
C LEU A 156 7.69 -8.97 -1.96
N VAL A 157 8.18 -10.19 -1.74
CA VAL A 157 8.95 -10.55 -0.55
C VAL A 157 10.38 -10.84 -0.98
N LEU A 158 11.31 -10.03 -0.48
CA LEU A 158 12.72 -10.04 -0.85
C LEU A 158 13.55 -10.48 0.36
N ALA A 159 14.42 -11.47 0.17
CA ALA A 159 15.41 -11.83 1.17
C ALA A 159 16.68 -11.00 0.94
N LYS A 160 17.17 -10.34 1.99
CA LYS A 160 18.50 -9.72 2.00
C LYS A 160 19.54 -10.80 2.26
N THR A 161 20.61 -10.81 1.46
CA THR A 161 21.81 -11.61 1.73
C THR A 161 22.93 -10.68 2.18
N PRO A 162 23.45 -10.82 3.41
CA PRO A 162 24.53 -9.98 3.89
C PRO A 162 25.85 -10.39 3.23
N ALA A 163 26.80 -9.47 3.18
CA ALA A 163 28.17 -9.84 2.86
C ALA A 163 28.74 -10.80 3.94
N PRO A 164 29.70 -11.67 3.61
CA PRO A 164 30.33 -12.55 4.59
C PRO A 164 30.87 -11.76 5.79
N GLY A 165 30.44 -12.13 7.00
CA GLY A 165 30.85 -11.48 8.27
C GLY A 165 30.16 -10.16 8.60
N ALA A 166 29.25 -9.66 7.74
CA ALA A 166 28.47 -8.47 8.04
C ALA A 166 27.20 -8.80 8.85
N PRO A 167 26.80 -7.94 9.81
CA PRO A 167 25.49 -8.06 10.45
C PRO A 167 24.38 -7.89 9.40
N LEU A 168 23.23 -8.52 9.64
CA LEU A 168 22.05 -8.40 8.80
C LEU A 168 20.86 -7.95 9.63
N ASP A 169 20.53 -6.68 9.49
CA ASP A 169 19.31 -6.12 10.03
C ASP A 169 18.17 -6.32 9.01
N GLU A 170 17.05 -6.85 9.49
CA GLU A 170 15.84 -7.15 8.70
C GLU A 170 16.13 -8.04 7.47
N PRO A 171 16.21 -9.37 7.65
CA PRO A 171 16.52 -10.30 6.56
C PRO A 171 15.46 -10.34 5.46
N VAL A 172 14.25 -9.84 5.71
CA VAL A 172 13.12 -9.88 4.79
C VAL A 172 12.58 -8.46 4.61
N ILE A 173 12.58 -7.98 3.37
CA ILE A 173 11.92 -6.73 2.97
C ILE A 173 10.65 -7.08 2.21
N ARG A 174 9.58 -6.31 2.44
CA ARG A 174 8.36 -6.38 1.65
C ARG A 174 8.23 -5.11 0.81
N ARG A 175 7.91 -5.28 -0.47
CA ARG A 175 7.60 -4.18 -1.38
C ARG A 175 6.25 -4.38 -2.01
N VAL A 176 5.56 -3.28 -2.28
CA VAL A 176 4.32 -3.28 -3.06
C VAL A 176 4.54 -2.48 -4.33
N VAL A 177 4.17 -3.06 -5.47
CA VAL A 177 4.12 -2.35 -6.75
C VAL A 177 2.66 -2.16 -7.15
N VAL A 178 2.23 -0.90 -7.23
CA VAL A 178 0.84 -0.53 -7.51
C VAL A 178 0.80 0.78 -8.26
N GLY A 179 -0.04 0.89 -9.30
CA GLY A 179 -0.12 2.10 -10.12
C GLY A 179 1.19 2.51 -10.83
N GLY A 180 2.16 1.60 -10.93
CA GLY A 180 3.51 1.91 -11.45
C GLY A 180 4.48 2.49 -10.41
N GLU A 181 4.04 2.68 -9.17
CA GLU A 181 4.85 3.11 -8.04
C GLU A 181 5.27 1.91 -7.18
N THR A 182 6.40 2.03 -6.49
CA THR A 182 6.92 1.02 -5.56
C THR A 182 6.98 1.59 -4.16
N PHE A 183 6.41 0.87 -3.19
CA PHE A 183 6.40 1.23 -1.77
C PHE A 183 7.19 0.22 -0.95
N ASP A 184 7.88 0.70 0.06
CA ASP A 184 8.32 -0.14 1.17
C ASP A 184 7.08 -0.48 2.02
N ALA A 185 6.73 -1.75 2.04
CA ALA A 185 5.47 -2.23 2.58
C ALA A 185 5.65 -2.75 4.01
N HIS A 186 4.89 -2.20 4.93
CA HIS A 186 4.83 -2.61 6.33
C HIS A 186 3.50 -3.30 6.58
N THR A 187 3.57 -4.52 7.11
CA THR A 187 2.43 -5.43 7.25
C THR A 187 2.29 -5.88 8.68
N HIS A 188 1.08 -6.28 9.07
CA HIS A 188 0.79 -6.96 10.33
C HIS A 188 -0.04 -8.22 10.06
N GLY A 189 -0.37 -8.97 11.11
CA GLY A 189 -1.32 -10.10 11.05
C GLY A 189 -0.96 -11.15 9.99
N ALA A 190 -1.98 -11.60 9.24
CA ALA A 190 -1.86 -12.69 8.27
C ALA A 190 -0.90 -12.38 7.11
N ARG A 191 -0.59 -11.11 6.82
CA ARG A 191 0.32 -10.71 5.74
C ARG A 191 1.81 -10.84 6.10
N LEU A 192 2.14 -11.05 7.38
CA LEU A 192 3.51 -11.33 7.82
C LEU A 192 4.03 -12.67 7.27
N GLY A 193 3.18 -13.69 7.16
CA GLY A 193 3.55 -15.03 6.70
C GLY A 193 3.49 -15.23 5.19
N ARG A 194 3.16 -14.20 4.40
CA ARG A 194 2.93 -14.34 2.96
C ARG A 194 4.22 -14.34 2.17
N ASP A 195 4.22 -15.12 1.09
CA ASP A 195 5.25 -15.11 0.05
C ASP A 195 4.92 -14.04 -1.02
N THR A 196 5.73 -14.00 -2.08
CA THR A 196 5.50 -13.10 -3.20
C THR A 196 4.20 -13.47 -3.93
N LYS A 197 3.25 -12.55 -4.03
CA LYS A 197 2.01 -12.69 -4.79
C LYS A 197 1.89 -11.58 -5.83
N ARG A 198 1.38 -11.93 -7.01
CA ARG A 198 1.10 -10.97 -8.09
C ARG A 198 -0.37 -10.66 -8.21
N SER A 199 -0.68 -9.41 -8.54
CA SER A 199 -2.05 -8.92 -8.67
C SER A 199 -2.91 -9.29 -7.44
N LEU A 200 -2.40 -9.02 -6.25
CA LEU A 200 -3.15 -9.16 -5.01
C LEU A 200 -4.11 -7.96 -4.87
N PRO A 201 -5.33 -8.12 -4.35
CA PRO A 201 -6.10 -6.99 -3.84
C PRO A 201 -5.36 -6.39 -2.62
N LEU A 202 -5.00 -5.12 -2.72
CA LEU A 202 -4.23 -4.39 -1.73
C LEU A 202 -5.06 -3.22 -1.20
N ASN A 203 -5.20 -3.17 0.12
CA ASN A 203 -5.83 -2.06 0.83
C ASN A 203 -4.83 -1.53 1.86
N GLY A 204 -4.68 -0.21 1.95
CA GLY A 204 -3.74 0.39 2.91
C GLY A 204 -3.69 1.91 2.86
N ILE A 205 -2.71 2.47 3.56
CA ILE A 205 -2.40 3.89 3.52
C ILE A 205 -0.91 4.12 3.23
N ALA A 206 -0.63 5.02 2.30
CA ALA A 206 0.73 5.40 1.93
C ALA A 206 1.04 6.84 2.34
N VAL A 207 2.25 7.04 2.85
CA VAL A 207 2.87 8.34 3.06
C VAL A 207 4.25 8.28 2.44
N ASP A 208 4.46 9.11 1.42
CA ASP A 208 5.67 9.09 0.59
C ASP A 208 5.94 7.68 0.03
N ASP A 209 7.08 7.08 0.34
CA ASP A 209 7.49 5.74 -0.11
C ASP A 209 7.04 4.60 0.82
N ARG A 210 6.45 4.90 1.98
CA ARG A 210 6.00 3.89 2.94
C ARG A 210 4.53 3.58 2.81
N LEU A 211 4.19 2.31 2.85
CA LEU A 211 2.81 1.80 2.80
C LEU A 211 2.55 0.90 4.01
N ALA A 212 1.61 1.29 4.87
CA ALA A 212 1.00 0.34 5.79
C ALA A 212 -0.12 -0.40 5.04
N LEU A 213 -0.02 -1.71 5.01
CA LEU A 213 -0.99 -2.58 4.36
C LEU A 213 -1.87 -3.23 5.42
N PHE A 214 -3.19 -3.21 5.22
CA PHE A 214 -4.10 -4.02 6.02
C PHE A 214 -3.68 -5.50 5.94
N ASP A 215 -4.23 -6.38 6.78
CA ASP A 215 -4.01 -7.83 6.68
C ASP A 215 -5.15 -8.56 5.93
N GLU A 216 -6.34 -7.95 5.89
CA GLU A 216 -7.51 -8.47 5.19
C GLU A 216 -7.51 -8.21 3.66
N PRO A 217 -8.06 -9.13 2.85
CA PRO A 217 -8.15 -8.99 1.39
C PRO A 217 -9.24 -8.00 0.94
N ALA A 218 -10.12 -7.61 1.85
CA ALA A 218 -11.12 -6.58 1.61
C ALA A 218 -11.39 -5.75 2.87
N ARG A 219 -11.85 -4.52 2.69
CA ARG A 219 -12.33 -3.66 3.79
C ARG A 219 -13.79 -3.27 3.58
N PRO A 220 -14.57 -2.99 4.64
CA PRO A 220 -15.90 -2.43 4.47
C PRO A 220 -15.82 -1.06 3.78
N LEU A 221 -16.78 -0.80 2.90
CA LEU A 221 -17.00 0.53 2.33
C LEU A 221 -17.66 1.40 3.40
N ALA A 222 -17.06 2.55 3.72
CA ALA A 222 -17.57 3.39 4.79
C ALA A 222 -18.95 3.99 4.43
N PRO A 223 -19.81 4.31 5.41
CA PRO A 223 -21.08 4.98 5.16
C PRO A 223 -20.87 6.29 4.38
N GLY A 224 -21.56 6.43 3.25
CA GLY A 224 -21.44 7.61 2.39
C GLY A 224 -20.16 7.68 1.55
N GLU A 225 -19.26 6.70 1.63
CA GLU A 225 -18.11 6.60 0.72
C GLU A 225 -18.62 6.36 -0.71
N PRO A 226 -18.23 7.20 -1.68
CA PRO A 226 -18.63 7.00 -3.07
C PRO A 226 -18.01 5.70 -3.59
N LEU A 227 -18.71 5.02 -4.49
CA LEU A 227 -18.12 3.88 -5.18
C LEU A 227 -16.96 4.37 -6.06
N PRO A 228 -15.91 3.55 -6.23
CA PRO A 228 -14.89 3.81 -7.24
C PRO A 228 -15.55 4.04 -8.61
N ALA A 229 -14.98 4.94 -9.40
CA ALA A 229 -15.58 5.36 -10.67
C ALA A 229 -15.84 4.17 -11.59
N GLY A 230 -17.09 3.99 -12.01
CA GLY A 230 -17.51 2.89 -12.89
C GLY A 230 -17.64 1.52 -12.21
N ALA A 231 -17.35 1.41 -10.91
CA ALA A 231 -17.50 0.15 -10.19
C ALA A 231 -18.98 -0.24 -10.03
N LYS A 232 -19.29 -1.50 -10.35
CA LYS A 232 -20.60 -2.10 -10.11
C LYS A 232 -20.45 -3.12 -8.98
N PRO A 233 -21.26 -3.05 -7.91
CA PRO A 233 -21.21 -4.04 -6.84
C PRO A 233 -21.41 -5.45 -7.40
N LYS A 234 -20.43 -6.32 -7.17
CA LYS A 234 -20.45 -7.73 -7.58
C LYS A 234 -21.01 -8.57 -6.44
N PRO A 235 -22.16 -9.21 -6.62
CA PRO A 235 -22.68 -10.17 -5.65
C PRO A 235 -21.71 -11.32 -5.44
N VAL A 236 -21.42 -11.64 -4.19
CA VAL A 236 -20.66 -12.82 -3.81
C VAL A 236 -21.59 -13.78 -3.09
N ALA A 237 -21.73 -15.00 -3.63
CA ALA A 237 -22.38 -16.11 -2.98
C ALA A 237 -21.33 -16.98 -2.29
N LEU A 238 -21.63 -17.42 -1.06
CA LEU A 238 -20.81 -18.38 -0.34
C LEU A 238 -21.70 -19.57 0.05
N GLY A 239 -21.32 -20.78 -0.35
CA GLY A 239 -22.11 -22.00 -0.14
C GLY A 239 -23.39 -22.06 -1.00
N GLU A 240 -24.44 -22.70 -0.49
CA GLU A 240 -25.73 -22.87 -1.19
C GLU A 240 -26.65 -21.62 -1.14
N HIS A 241 -26.20 -20.53 -0.54
CA HIS A 241 -27.00 -19.30 -0.47
C HIS A 241 -26.95 -18.54 -1.78
N LEU A 242 -28.13 -18.14 -2.28
CA LEU A 242 -28.26 -17.32 -3.49
C LEU A 242 -27.51 -16.00 -3.34
N ALA A 243 -26.81 -15.61 -4.41
CA ALA A 243 -26.22 -14.28 -4.53
C ALA A 243 -27.31 -13.21 -4.35
N VAL A 244 -27.01 -12.18 -3.58
CA VAL A 244 -27.91 -11.04 -3.40
C VAL A 244 -27.94 -10.21 -4.68
N ALA A 245 -29.10 -9.66 -5.06
CA ALA A 245 -29.15 -8.74 -6.20
C ALA A 245 -28.18 -7.55 -5.99
N PRO A 246 -27.52 -7.02 -7.03
CA PRO A 246 -26.56 -5.90 -6.88
C PRO A 246 -27.11 -4.69 -6.11
N ASP A 247 -28.41 -4.43 -6.29
CA ASP A 247 -29.13 -3.28 -5.72
C ASP A 247 -29.82 -3.60 -4.39
N SER A 248 -29.74 -4.84 -3.91
CA SER A 248 -30.35 -5.25 -2.65
C SER A 248 -29.66 -4.60 -1.42
N PRO A 249 -30.36 -4.45 -0.28
CA PRO A 249 -29.73 -4.06 0.98
C PRO A 249 -28.62 -5.03 1.41
N GLY A 250 -27.59 -4.54 2.10
CA GLY A 250 -26.49 -5.37 2.61
C GLY A 250 -25.13 -4.66 2.58
N PRO A 251 -24.10 -5.20 3.25
CA PRO A 251 -22.80 -4.57 3.31
C PRO A 251 -22.05 -4.66 1.98
N ARG A 252 -21.26 -3.62 1.70
CA ARG A 252 -20.35 -3.56 0.55
C ARG A 252 -18.91 -3.49 1.06
N TYR A 253 -18.02 -4.19 0.38
CA TYR A 253 -16.60 -4.24 0.70
C TYR A 253 -15.78 -3.88 -0.53
N LEU A 254 -14.62 -3.28 -0.34
CA LEU A 254 -13.62 -3.05 -1.37
C LEU A 254 -12.53 -4.11 -1.26
N SER A 255 -12.27 -4.83 -2.36
CA SER A 255 -11.13 -5.74 -2.51
C SER A 255 -10.25 -5.23 -3.64
N GLY A 256 -9.28 -4.37 -3.28
CA GLY A 256 -8.62 -3.52 -4.27
C GLY A 256 -9.67 -2.62 -4.96
N PRO A 257 -9.73 -2.59 -6.31
CA PRO A 257 -10.69 -1.75 -7.02
C PRO A 257 -12.09 -2.38 -7.12
N GLU A 258 -12.27 -3.65 -6.75
CA GLU A 258 -13.55 -4.35 -6.87
C GLU A 258 -14.47 -4.05 -5.69
N VAL A 259 -15.73 -3.72 -5.99
CA VAL A 259 -16.78 -3.59 -4.98
C VAL A 259 -17.51 -4.93 -4.86
N LEU A 260 -17.33 -5.61 -3.74
CA LEU A 260 -18.02 -6.86 -3.41
C LEU A 260 -19.27 -6.59 -2.60
N LYS A 261 -20.33 -7.34 -2.88
CA LYS A 261 -21.62 -7.26 -2.20
C LYS A 261 -21.93 -8.58 -1.53
N PHE A 262 -22.19 -8.51 -0.22
CA PHE A 262 -22.59 -9.65 0.60
C PHE A 262 -23.99 -9.41 1.18
N CYS A 263 -24.67 -10.49 1.59
CA CYS A 263 -25.97 -10.34 2.27
C CYS A 263 -25.82 -9.91 3.73
N CYS A 264 -24.73 -10.28 4.40
CA CYS A 264 -24.40 -9.86 5.76
C CYS A 264 -22.89 -9.93 6.01
N ASP A 265 -22.41 -9.25 7.06
CA ASP A 265 -20.97 -9.17 7.40
C ASP A 265 -20.37 -10.54 7.73
N ARG A 266 -21.18 -11.47 8.25
CA ARG A 266 -20.73 -12.85 8.53
C ARG A 266 -20.25 -13.56 7.26
N HIS A 267 -20.94 -13.39 6.13
CA HIS A 267 -20.50 -14.00 4.87
C HIS A 267 -19.34 -13.23 4.24
N ALA A 268 -19.24 -11.92 4.47
CA ALA A 268 -18.04 -11.17 4.09
C ALA A 268 -16.81 -11.73 4.83
N ARG A 269 -16.88 -11.94 6.16
CA ARG A 269 -15.79 -12.55 6.93
C ARG A 269 -15.45 -13.96 6.45
N ALA A 270 -16.43 -14.84 6.31
CA ALA A 270 -16.18 -16.19 5.81
C ALA A 270 -15.55 -16.21 4.41
N TRP A 271 -15.92 -15.26 3.54
CA TRP A 271 -15.25 -15.08 2.25
C TRP A 271 -13.80 -14.60 2.43
N MET A 272 -13.55 -13.59 3.27
CA MET A 272 -12.19 -13.09 3.54
C MET A 272 -11.29 -14.19 4.09
N ASP A 273 -11.77 -14.98 5.05
CA ASP A 273 -11.05 -16.13 5.60
C ASP A 273 -10.68 -17.14 4.52
N SER A 274 -11.60 -17.41 3.58
CA SER A 274 -11.34 -18.30 2.44
C SER A 274 -10.27 -17.76 1.49
N GLN A 275 -10.23 -16.44 1.26
CA GLN A 275 -9.20 -15.81 0.42
C GLN A 275 -7.84 -15.84 1.14
N ILE A 276 -7.82 -15.50 2.42
CA ILE A 276 -6.64 -15.60 3.29
C ILE A 276 -6.09 -17.04 3.25
N ALA A 277 -6.93 -18.06 3.31
CA ALA A 277 -6.48 -19.45 3.20
C ALA A 277 -5.97 -19.81 1.80
N ALA A 278 -6.60 -19.31 0.74
CA ALA A 278 -6.19 -19.57 -0.65
C ALA A 278 -4.89 -18.86 -1.06
N GLU A 279 -4.55 -17.77 -0.37
CA GLU A 279 -3.32 -17.01 -0.57
C GLU A 279 -2.12 -17.59 0.23
N ALA A 280 -2.32 -18.64 1.03
CA ALA A 280 -1.30 -19.24 1.89
C ALA A 280 -0.46 -20.25 1.11
#